data_AF-A0A7R9XZ11-F1
#
_entry.id   AF-A0A7R9XZ11-F1
#
_cell.length_a   1.000
_cell.length_b   1.000
_cell.length_c   1.000
_cell.angle_alpha   90.00
_cell.angle_beta   90.00
_cell.angle_gamma   90.00
#
_symmetry.space_group_name_H-M   'P 1'
#
loop_
_entity.id
_entity.type
_entity.pdbx_description
1 polymer ?
#
loop_
_entity_poly.entity_id
_entity_poly.type
_entity_poly.pdbx_seq_one_letter_code
_entity_poly.pdbx_strand_id
1 'polypeptide(L)'
;AVHRVHEAAMHRAGHRASETSLWIAVLEGKWDVVQNKVLRGATTAAVYAATASIISTFLLFVAFFLVVAFRFIVVPTGPSSTHQELIFDVTSSAPVASASFLSEEKRAYLRSPAAFTKPTADAPATISDKALRRARVLDPGTRFDVTATLVVPDAAAAATGAGGVDGGMFQVYASLTNERGDAIANATRPATLKRVNPEVRLLRFVTRWPLYALGLMDETQTQVRLLPIRPRSR
;
A
#
# COMPACT_ATOMS: atom_id res chain seq x y z
N ALA A 1 62.85 40.51 29.56
CA ALA A 1 63.54 40.47 28.24
C ALA A 1 63.70 39.03 27.72
N VAL A 2 64.14 38.07 28.54
CA VAL A 2 64.41 36.67 28.14
C VAL A 2 63.19 35.91 27.58
N HIS A 3 62.00 36.13 28.13
CA HIS A 3 60.77 35.46 27.67
C HIS A 3 60.37 35.83 26.23
N ARG A 4 60.55 37.11 25.84
CA ARG A 4 60.23 37.59 24.48
C ARG A 4 61.27 37.12 23.43
N VAL A 5 62.50 36.86 23.85
CA VAL A 5 63.54 36.32 22.96
C VAL A 5 63.27 34.84 22.66
N HIS A 6 62.74 34.10 23.63
CA HIS A 6 62.39 32.69 23.45
C HIS A 6 61.17 32.50 22.52
N GLU A 7 60.13 33.34 22.66
CA GLU A 7 58.98 33.36 21.73
C GLU A 7 59.38 33.74 20.30
N ALA A 8 60.24 34.75 20.14
CA ALA A 8 60.73 35.18 18.83
C ALA A 8 61.64 34.13 18.16
N ALA A 9 62.34 33.31 18.94
CA ALA A 9 63.13 32.18 18.44
C ALA A 9 62.25 31.01 18.02
N MET A 10 61.20 30.68 18.80
CA MET A 10 60.22 29.65 18.41
C MET A 10 59.43 30.04 17.15
N HIS A 11 59.02 31.30 17.02
CA HIS A 11 58.35 31.78 15.81
C HIS A 11 59.24 31.72 14.56
N ARG A 12 60.54 32.04 14.69
CA ARG A 12 61.51 31.91 13.59
C ARG A 12 61.82 30.45 13.23
N ALA A 13 61.89 29.56 14.21
CA ALA A 13 62.05 28.13 13.98
C ALA A 13 60.82 27.53 13.27
N GLY A 14 59.61 27.98 13.64
CA GLY A 14 58.36 27.59 12.99
C GLY A 14 58.28 28.00 11.51
N HIS A 15 58.83 29.16 11.13
CA HIS A 15 58.89 29.60 9.73
C HIS A 15 59.92 28.83 8.88
N ARG A 16 61.10 28.50 9.42
CA ARG A 16 62.07 27.65 8.69
C ARG A 16 61.58 26.20 8.52
N ALA A 17 60.80 25.71 9.47
CA ALA A 17 60.17 24.39 9.40
C ALA A 17 59.02 24.31 8.36
N SER A 18 58.36 25.43 8.03
CA SER A 18 57.32 25.41 6.98
C SER A 18 57.91 25.24 5.57
N GLU A 19 59.09 25.81 5.30
CA GLU A 19 59.72 25.83 3.96
C GLU A 19 60.49 24.56 3.59
N THR A 20 60.96 23.78 4.58
CA THR A 20 61.73 22.54 4.34
C THR A 20 60.80 21.41 3.91
N SER A 21 61.03 20.76 2.76
CA SER A 21 60.20 19.64 2.32
C SER A 21 60.32 18.45 3.29
N LEU A 22 59.25 17.65 3.43
CA LEU A 22 59.22 16.53 4.38
C LEU A 22 60.34 15.51 4.09
N TRP A 23 60.67 15.33 2.81
CA TRP A 23 61.77 14.51 2.33
C TRP A 23 63.15 15.03 2.81
N ILE A 24 63.38 16.34 2.70
CA ILE A 24 64.63 16.97 3.15
C ILE A 24 64.76 16.89 4.68
N ALA A 25 63.66 17.08 5.42
CA ALA A 25 63.67 16.98 6.88
C ALA A 25 64.01 15.57 7.41
N VAL A 26 63.60 14.52 6.68
CA VAL A 26 63.96 13.12 6.98
C VAL A 26 65.45 12.88 6.70
N LEU A 27 65.95 13.33 5.54
CA LEU A 27 67.36 13.18 5.16
C LEU A 27 68.32 13.92 6.12
N GLU A 28 67.89 15.07 6.66
CA GLU A 28 68.67 15.87 7.60
C GLU A 28 68.53 15.42 9.08
N GLY A 29 67.78 14.34 9.35
CA GLY A 29 67.59 13.79 10.70
C GLY A 29 66.78 14.70 11.65
N LYS A 30 66.02 15.66 11.10
CA LYS A 30 65.23 16.63 11.87
C LYS A 30 63.85 16.08 12.22
N TRP A 31 63.83 15.05 13.09
CA TRP A 31 62.63 14.30 13.45
C TRP A 31 61.51 15.14 14.07
N ASP A 32 61.83 16.21 14.81
CA ASP A 32 60.83 17.14 15.36
C ASP A 32 60.01 17.86 14.28
N VAL A 33 60.64 18.18 13.13
CA VAL A 33 59.98 18.82 11.99
C VAL A 33 59.10 17.81 11.25
N VAL A 34 59.57 16.57 11.11
CA VAL A 34 58.81 15.47 10.49
C VAL A 34 57.57 15.15 11.32
N GLN A 35 57.71 14.97 12.64
CA GLN A 35 56.60 14.70 13.55
C GLN A 35 55.54 15.80 13.46
N ASN A 36 55.93 17.08 13.52
CA ASN A 36 54.99 18.19 13.41
C ASN A 36 54.26 18.25 12.06
N LYS A 37 54.93 17.92 10.94
CA LYS A 37 54.27 17.92 9.63
C LYS A 37 53.32 16.73 9.46
N VAL A 38 53.70 15.54 9.92
CA VAL A 38 52.82 14.36 9.90
C VAL A 38 51.61 14.58 10.79
N LEU A 39 51.78 15.12 12.01
CA LEU A 39 50.67 15.43 12.90
C LEU A 39 49.70 16.44 12.26
N ARG A 40 50.22 17.50 11.62
CA ARG A 40 49.40 18.48 10.90
C ARG A 40 48.67 17.89 9.69
N GLY A 41 49.30 16.96 8.96
CA GLY A 41 48.66 16.26 7.85
C GLY A 41 47.56 15.30 8.31
N ALA A 42 47.80 14.58 9.42
CA ALA A 42 46.81 13.69 10.01
C ALA A 42 45.61 14.46 10.58
N THR A 43 45.85 15.61 11.24
CA THR A 43 44.76 16.43 11.79
C THR A 43 43.93 17.08 10.69
N THR A 44 44.53 17.59 9.61
CA THR A 44 43.76 18.12 8.48
C THR A 44 42.95 17.03 7.79
N ALA A 45 43.54 15.85 7.54
CA ALA A 45 42.80 14.71 6.98
C ALA A 45 41.61 14.28 7.88
N ALA A 46 41.81 14.23 9.20
CA ALA A 46 40.75 13.91 10.15
C ALA A 46 39.61 14.95 10.13
N VAL A 47 39.93 16.24 10.04
CA VAL A 47 38.93 17.32 9.93
C VAL A 47 38.15 17.23 8.61
N TYR A 48 38.81 16.95 7.48
CA TYR A 48 38.13 16.74 6.20
C TYR A 48 37.21 15.52 6.26
N ALA A 49 37.65 14.41 6.85
CA ALA A 49 36.83 13.21 6.99
C ALA A 49 35.60 13.45 7.89
N ALA A 50 35.77 14.17 9.00
CA ALA A 50 34.66 14.54 9.89
C ALA A 50 33.67 15.49 9.23
N THR A 51 34.15 16.46 8.45
CA THR A 51 33.29 17.39 7.72
C THR A 51 32.51 16.67 6.63
N ALA A 52 33.18 15.77 5.89
CA ALA A 52 32.55 14.95 4.85
C ALA A 52 31.48 14.01 5.43
N SER A 53 31.71 13.41 6.59
CA SER A 53 30.73 12.52 7.23
C SER A 53 29.48 13.29 7.69
N ILE A 54 29.65 14.50 8.23
CA ILE A 54 28.53 15.38 8.62
C ILE A 54 27.71 15.77 7.39
N ILE A 55 28.37 16.20 6.30
CA ILE A 55 27.69 16.58 5.05
C ILE A 55 26.96 15.36 4.45
N SER A 56 27.61 14.19 4.40
CA SER A 56 27.00 12.96 3.88
C SER A 56 25.77 12.55 4.69
N THR A 57 25.86 12.65 6.02
CA THR A 57 24.73 12.34 6.91
C THR A 57 23.58 13.33 6.68
N PHE A 58 23.88 14.63 6.56
CA PHE A 58 22.87 15.64 6.27
C PHE A 58 22.20 15.40 4.91
N LEU A 59 22.98 15.11 3.86
CA LEU A 59 22.43 14.80 2.53
C LEU A 59 21.57 13.53 2.55
N LEU A 60 21.93 12.52 3.35
CA LEU A 60 21.11 11.32 3.55
C LEU A 60 19.76 11.69 4.16
N PHE A 61 19.73 12.52 5.20
CA PHE A 61 18.48 13.00 5.80
C PHE A 61 17.62 13.80 4.81
N VAL A 62 18.24 14.67 4.01
CA VAL A 62 17.52 15.44 2.99
C VAL A 62 16.95 14.51 1.91
N ALA A 63 17.72 13.53 1.44
CA ALA A 63 17.25 12.55 0.47
C ALA A 63 16.08 11.71 1.02
N PHE A 64 16.20 11.23 2.27
CA PHE A 64 15.13 10.50 2.94
C PHE A 64 13.86 11.35 3.07
N PHE A 65 14.00 12.60 3.49
CA PHE A 65 12.87 13.53 3.61
C PHE A 65 12.20 13.79 2.26
N LEU A 66 12.97 13.97 1.19
CA LEU A 66 12.43 14.14 -0.17
C LEU A 66 11.65 12.90 -0.63
N VAL A 67 12.15 11.69 -0.37
CA VAL A 67 11.43 10.45 -0.72
C VAL A 67 10.11 10.36 0.04
N VAL A 68 10.12 10.67 1.34
CA VAL A 68 8.91 10.67 2.17
C VAL A 68 7.93 11.74 1.70
N ALA A 69 8.38 12.97 1.47
CA ALA A 69 7.54 14.06 0.97
C ALA A 69 6.94 13.72 -0.40
N PHE A 70 7.73 13.17 -1.32
CA PHE A 70 7.24 12.70 -2.62
C PHE A 70 6.20 11.59 -2.48
N ARG A 71 6.39 10.64 -1.56
CA ARG A 71 5.42 9.57 -1.27
C ARG A 71 4.09 10.11 -0.74
N PHE A 72 4.07 11.19 0.02
CA PHE A 72 2.84 11.80 0.54
C PHE A 72 2.18 12.77 -0.43
N ILE A 73 2.95 13.46 -1.27
CA ILE A 73 2.43 14.46 -2.22
C ILE A 73 1.99 13.82 -3.54
N VAL A 74 2.77 12.86 -4.06
CA VAL A 74 2.60 12.36 -5.43
C VAL A 74 1.91 11.00 -5.48
N VAL A 75 2.12 10.14 -4.48
CA VAL A 75 1.51 8.80 -4.49
C VAL A 75 0.12 8.86 -3.86
N PRO A 76 -0.95 8.46 -4.57
CA PRO A 76 -2.31 8.45 -4.04
C PRO A 76 -2.39 7.66 -2.72
N THR A 77 -2.92 8.29 -1.68
CA THR A 77 -3.18 7.66 -0.38
C THR A 77 -4.51 6.93 -0.42
N GLY A 78 -4.58 5.83 -1.17
CA GLY A 78 -5.68 4.88 -1.13
C GLY A 78 -5.30 3.63 -0.31
N PRO A 79 -6.25 2.99 0.39
CA PRO A 79 -6.02 1.64 0.91
C PRO A 79 -5.66 0.72 -0.26
N SER A 80 -4.57 -0.03 -0.16
CA SER A 80 -4.08 -0.91 -1.23
C SER A 80 -5.02 -2.08 -1.51
N SER A 81 -5.88 -2.43 -0.54
CA SER A 81 -6.95 -3.41 -0.66
C SER A 81 -8.01 -3.14 0.41
N THR A 82 -9.30 -3.22 0.04
CA THR A 82 -10.42 -3.19 0.98
C THR A 82 -11.29 -4.42 0.76
N HIS A 83 -11.55 -5.16 1.83
CA HIS A 83 -12.45 -6.30 1.82
C HIS A 83 -13.77 -5.91 2.50
N GLN A 84 -14.89 -6.32 1.91
CA GLN A 84 -16.20 -6.16 2.52
C GLN A 84 -17.02 -7.42 2.24
N GLU A 85 -17.72 -7.88 3.27
CA GLU A 85 -18.61 -9.03 3.14
C GLU A 85 -19.88 -8.64 2.37
N LEU A 86 -20.28 -9.52 1.46
CA LEU A 86 -21.50 -9.40 0.67
C LEU A 86 -22.65 -10.03 1.45
N ILE A 87 -23.68 -9.24 1.73
CA ILE A 87 -24.87 -9.72 2.43
C ILE A 87 -25.92 -10.08 1.38
N PHE A 88 -26.38 -11.33 1.42
CA PHE A 88 -27.48 -11.79 0.58
C PHE A 88 -28.80 -11.22 1.10
N ASP A 89 -29.51 -10.50 0.24
CA ASP A 89 -30.90 -10.17 0.42
C ASP A 89 -31.75 -11.38 0.01
N VAL A 90 -32.43 -11.96 0.98
CA VAL A 90 -33.29 -13.14 0.82
C VAL A 90 -34.75 -12.71 0.57
N THR A 91 -35.06 -11.41 0.64
CA THR A 91 -36.41 -10.89 0.42
C THR A 91 -36.71 -10.66 -1.06
N SER A 92 -35.69 -10.64 -1.92
CA SER A 92 -35.83 -10.49 -3.37
C SER A 92 -36.15 -11.82 -4.06
N SER A 93 -36.92 -11.75 -5.15
CA SER A 93 -37.32 -12.93 -5.97
C SER A 93 -36.13 -13.65 -6.63
N ALA A 94 -34.97 -13.01 -6.69
CA ALA A 94 -33.69 -13.60 -7.03
C ALA A 94 -32.68 -13.28 -5.93
N PRO A 95 -31.74 -14.18 -5.58
CA PRO A 95 -30.74 -13.91 -4.55
C PRO A 95 -29.81 -12.79 -5.03
N VAL A 96 -29.91 -11.61 -4.42
CA VAL A 96 -29.04 -10.47 -4.71
C VAL A 96 -28.16 -10.23 -3.49
N ALA A 97 -26.86 -10.08 -3.69
CA ALA A 97 -25.96 -9.66 -2.63
C ALA A 97 -25.43 -8.27 -2.91
N SER A 98 -25.42 -7.40 -1.90
CA SER A 98 -24.90 -6.04 -2.02
C SER A 98 -23.92 -5.72 -0.91
N ALA A 99 -22.90 -4.95 -1.26
CA ALA A 99 -21.92 -4.39 -0.34
C ALA A 99 -21.69 -2.92 -0.73
N SER A 100 -21.42 -2.07 0.25
CA SER A 100 -21.16 -0.65 0.02
C SER A 100 -20.01 -0.20 0.89
N PHE A 101 -18.94 0.25 0.23
CA PHE A 101 -17.70 0.73 0.83
C PHE A 101 -17.83 2.10 1.50
N LEU A 102 -19.04 2.68 1.51
CA LEU A 102 -19.31 3.88 2.28
C LEU A 102 -19.41 3.56 3.77
N SER A 103 -18.82 4.42 4.59
CA SER A 103 -19.12 4.42 6.02
C SER A 103 -20.59 4.72 6.26
N GLU A 104 -21.13 4.19 7.36
CA GLU A 104 -22.53 4.37 7.73
C GLU A 104 -22.91 5.84 7.87
N GLU A 105 -22.03 6.67 8.44
CA GLU A 105 -22.19 8.12 8.54
C GLU A 105 -22.34 8.80 7.17
N LYS A 106 -21.49 8.42 6.21
CA LYS A 106 -21.56 8.96 4.84
C LYS A 106 -22.83 8.52 4.13
N ARG A 107 -23.25 7.27 4.35
CA ARG A 107 -24.51 6.73 3.81
C ARG A 107 -25.72 7.43 4.41
N ALA A 108 -25.72 7.68 5.72
CA ALA A 108 -26.76 8.46 6.40
C ALA A 108 -26.79 9.91 5.88
N TYR A 109 -25.63 10.53 5.67
CA TYR A 109 -25.53 11.86 5.08
C TYR A 109 -26.12 11.90 3.66
N LEU A 110 -25.80 10.94 2.80
CA LEU A 110 -26.35 10.87 1.44
C LEU A 110 -27.86 10.63 1.40
N ARG A 111 -28.43 9.98 2.43
CA ARG A 111 -29.88 9.82 2.60
C ARG A 111 -30.55 11.05 3.23
N SER A 112 -29.77 11.98 3.78
CA SER A 112 -30.32 13.18 4.41
C SER A 112 -30.77 14.20 3.35
N PRO A 113 -31.81 15.01 3.63
CA PRO A 113 -32.29 16.04 2.71
C PRO A 113 -31.19 17.05 2.28
N ALA A 114 -30.18 17.26 3.12
CA ALA A 114 -29.07 18.18 2.87
C ALA A 114 -28.09 17.72 1.77
N ALA A 115 -28.11 16.44 1.40
CA ALA A 115 -27.29 15.92 0.30
C ALA A 115 -27.89 16.22 -1.08
N PHE A 116 -29.17 16.55 -1.14
CA PHE A 116 -29.91 16.76 -2.39
C PHE A 116 -29.95 18.24 -2.79
N THR A 117 -29.87 18.50 -4.09
CA THR A 117 -30.22 19.81 -4.65
C THR A 117 -31.74 19.95 -4.71
N LYS A 118 -32.24 21.17 -4.54
CA LYS A 118 -33.68 21.46 -4.53
C LYS A 118 -34.30 20.97 -5.85
N PRO A 119 -35.44 20.24 -5.82
CA PRO A 119 -36.12 19.83 -7.03
C PRO A 119 -36.53 21.08 -7.82
N THR A 120 -36.04 21.18 -9.05
CA THR A 120 -36.56 22.13 -10.05
C THR A 120 -37.84 21.51 -10.62
N ALA A 121 -38.79 22.33 -11.08
CA ALA A 121 -40.13 21.89 -11.51
C ALA A 121 -40.14 20.70 -12.50
N ASP A 122 -39.05 20.52 -13.25
CA ASP A 122 -38.91 19.48 -14.28
C ASP A 122 -37.91 18.36 -13.93
N ALA A 123 -37.31 18.35 -12.74
CA ALA A 123 -36.27 17.36 -12.37
C ALA A 123 -36.46 16.79 -10.96
N PRO A 124 -36.34 15.45 -10.78
CA PRO A 124 -36.35 14.84 -9.46
C PRO A 124 -35.17 15.34 -8.61
N ALA A 125 -35.30 15.27 -7.28
CA ALA A 125 -34.23 15.63 -6.36
C ALA A 125 -32.96 14.80 -6.68
N THR A 126 -31.84 15.46 -6.96
CA THR A 126 -30.58 14.81 -7.33
C THR A 126 -29.52 15.03 -6.25
N ILE A 127 -28.65 14.03 -6.05
CA ILE A 127 -27.55 14.13 -5.09
C ILE A 127 -26.53 15.16 -5.59
N SER A 128 -26.24 16.15 -4.75
CA SER A 128 -25.29 17.24 -5.05
C SER A 128 -23.86 16.72 -5.26
N ASP A 129 -23.13 17.33 -6.21
CA ASP A 129 -21.74 16.94 -6.50
C ASP A 129 -20.80 17.13 -5.30
N LYS A 130 -21.10 18.10 -4.43
CA LYS A 130 -20.36 18.32 -3.18
C LYS A 130 -20.53 17.15 -2.21
N ALA A 131 -21.74 16.60 -2.12
CA ALA A 131 -22.01 15.41 -1.30
C ALA A 131 -21.31 14.17 -1.87
N LEU A 132 -21.34 13.99 -3.20
CA LEU A 132 -20.63 12.89 -3.88
C LEU A 132 -19.12 12.95 -3.70
N ARG A 133 -18.52 14.13 -3.78
CA ARG A 133 -17.08 14.31 -3.53
C ARG A 133 -16.68 13.92 -2.10
N ARG A 134 -17.53 14.20 -1.12
CA ARG A 134 -17.29 13.84 0.30
C ARG A 134 -17.52 12.35 0.59
N ALA A 135 -18.48 11.74 -0.10
CA ALA A 135 -18.79 10.32 0.04
C ALA A 135 -17.77 9.41 -0.66
N ARG A 136 -17.02 9.94 -1.63
CA ARG A 136 -16.06 9.18 -2.45
C ARG A 136 -15.03 8.42 -1.60
N VAL A 137 -14.85 7.14 -1.92
CA VAL A 137 -13.87 6.22 -1.30
C VAL A 137 -12.52 6.28 -2.02
N LEU A 138 -12.53 6.53 -3.34
CA LEU A 138 -11.35 6.52 -4.21
C LEU A 138 -11.24 7.80 -5.03
N ASP A 139 -10.04 8.37 -5.12
CA ASP A 139 -9.80 9.59 -5.89
C ASP A 139 -10.17 9.44 -7.37
N PRO A 140 -10.66 10.51 -8.03
CA PRO A 140 -10.97 10.46 -9.45
C PRO A 140 -9.75 10.03 -10.28
N GLY A 141 -9.95 9.10 -11.22
CA GLY A 141 -8.91 8.61 -12.11
C GLY A 141 -8.11 7.41 -11.56
N THR A 142 -8.32 7.01 -10.31
CA THR A 142 -7.73 5.77 -9.78
C THR A 142 -8.40 4.55 -10.42
N ARG A 143 -7.58 3.61 -10.89
CA ARG A 143 -8.03 2.31 -11.39
C ARG A 143 -8.04 1.33 -10.22
N PHE A 144 -9.10 0.53 -10.12
CA PHE A 144 -9.22 -0.51 -9.13
C PHE A 144 -9.81 -1.76 -9.78
N ASP A 145 -9.38 -2.92 -9.31
CA ASP A 145 -9.95 -4.21 -9.70
C ASP A 145 -10.83 -4.72 -8.57
N VAL A 146 -12.04 -5.16 -8.92
CA VAL A 146 -12.99 -5.75 -7.98
C VAL A 146 -12.93 -7.27 -8.10
N THR A 147 -12.94 -7.97 -6.98
CA THR A 147 -12.98 -9.44 -6.96
C THR A 147 -14.09 -9.86 -6.02
N ALA A 148 -14.95 -10.76 -6.48
CA ALA A 148 -15.96 -11.37 -5.62
C ALA A 148 -15.57 -12.82 -5.37
N THR A 149 -15.64 -13.22 -4.11
CA THR A 149 -15.39 -14.59 -3.70
C THR A 149 -16.72 -15.17 -3.22
N LEU A 150 -17.16 -16.25 -3.87
CA LEU A 150 -18.33 -16.99 -3.46
C LEU A 150 -17.89 -18.26 -2.75
N VAL A 151 -18.35 -18.46 -1.52
CA VAL A 151 -18.14 -19.70 -0.78
C VAL A 151 -19.39 -20.54 -0.91
N VAL A 152 -19.26 -21.73 -1.48
CA VAL A 152 -20.38 -22.65 -1.73
C VAL A 152 -20.15 -23.93 -0.93
N PRO A 153 -21.14 -24.44 -0.18
CA PRO A 153 -20.99 -25.71 0.50
C PRO A 153 -20.90 -26.87 -0.49
N ASP A 154 -20.04 -27.86 -0.22
CA ASP A 154 -19.82 -29.02 -1.10
C ASP A 154 -21.10 -29.86 -1.27
N ALA A 155 -21.97 -29.87 -0.26
CA ALA A 155 -23.27 -30.53 -0.32
C ALA A 155 -24.18 -29.95 -1.41
N ALA A 156 -24.13 -28.63 -1.64
CA ALA A 156 -24.90 -27.97 -2.71
C ALA A 156 -24.34 -28.30 -4.10
N ALA A 157 -23.02 -28.48 -4.24
CA ALA A 157 -22.41 -28.94 -5.48
C ALA A 157 -22.79 -30.41 -5.80
N ALA A 158 -23.00 -31.24 -4.77
CA ALA A 158 -23.38 -32.65 -4.89
C ALA A 158 -24.89 -32.89 -5.07
N ALA A 159 -25.75 -31.97 -4.63
CA ALA A 159 -27.21 -32.05 -4.77
C ALA A 159 -27.72 -31.91 -6.22
N THR A 160 -26.81 -31.67 -7.17
CA THR A 160 -27.04 -31.59 -8.63
C THR A 160 -27.55 -32.89 -9.26
N GLY A 161 -27.88 -33.93 -8.48
CA GLY A 161 -28.50 -35.17 -8.97
C GLY A 161 -29.95 -35.41 -8.52
N ALA A 162 -30.53 -34.62 -7.61
CA ALA A 162 -31.87 -34.93 -7.06
C ALA A 162 -32.85 -33.74 -6.97
N GLY A 163 -32.45 -32.53 -7.37
CA GLY A 163 -33.34 -31.37 -7.31
C GLY A 163 -32.69 -30.06 -7.69
N GLY A 164 -32.49 -29.86 -8.98
CA GLY A 164 -32.63 -28.52 -9.57
C GLY A 164 -31.42 -27.59 -9.59
N VAL A 165 -30.25 -28.05 -10.02
CA VAL A 165 -29.36 -27.27 -10.92
C VAL A 165 -28.53 -28.26 -11.75
N ASP A 166 -29.11 -28.78 -12.83
CA ASP A 166 -28.36 -29.61 -13.77
C ASP A 166 -27.25 -28.75 -14.41
N GLY A 167 -26.00 -29.06 -14.05
CA GLY A 167 -24.84 -28.58 -14.79
C GLY A 167 -23.75 -27.90 -13.99
N GLY A 168 -23.91 -27.65 -12.68
CA GLY A 168 -22.85 -27.03 -11.86
C GLY A 168 -22.35 -25.68 -12.42
N MET A 169 -23.05 -25.08 -13.39
CA MET A 169 -22.71 -23.83 -14.04
C MET A 169 -23.79 -22.82 -13.70
N PHE A 170 -23.38 -21.65 -13.24
CA PHE A 170 -24.30 -20.54 -12.93
C PHE A 170 -23.69 -19.23 -13.42
N GLN A 171 -24.52 -18.28 -13.83
CA GLN A 171 -24.02 -16.97 -14.23
C GLN A 171 -24.03 -16.01 -13.06
N VAL A 172 -22.90 -15.35 -12.82
CA VAL A 172 -22.79 -14.29 -11.82
C VAL A 172 -22.84 -12.96 -12.54
N TYR A 173 -23.85 -12.17 -12.21
CA TYR A 173 -23.97 -10.78 -12.63
C TYR A 173 -23.50 -9.87 -11.51
N ALA A 174 -22.58 -8.96 -11.81
CA ALA A 174 -22.13 -7.93 -10.89
C ALA A 174 -22.34 -6.55 -11.53
N SER A 175 -22.87 -5.62 -10.75
CA SER A 175 -23.07 -4.23 -11.14
C SER A 175 -22.45 -3.34 -10.07
N LEU A 176 -21.56 -2.45 -10.49
CA LEU A 176 -21.05 -1.37 -9.66
C LEU A 176 -21.93 -0.14 -9.90
N THR A 177 -22.70 0.24 -8.91
CA THR A 177 -23.58 1.41 -8.95
C THR A 177 -22.93 2.61 -8.28
N ASN A 178 -23.23 3.81 -8.77
CA ASN A 178 -22.93 5.04 -8.06
C ASN A 178 -23.95 5.26 -6.92
N GLU A 179 -23.72 6.31 -6.12
CA GLU A 179 -24.64 6.72 -5.06
C GLU A 179 -26.02 7.20 -5.56
N ARG A 180 -26.13 7.51 -6.85
CA ARG A 180 -27.40 7.86 -7.52
C ARG A 180 -28.18 6.62 -7.98
N GLY A 181 -27.61 5.43 -7.87
CA GLY A 181 -28.18 4.18 -8.38
C GLY A 181 -27.85 3.88 -9.85
N ASP A 182 -27.11 4.74 -10.54
CA ASP A 182 -26.68 4.50 -11.92
C ASP A 182 -25.57 3.46 -11.95
N ALA A 183 -25.67 2.48 -12.85
CA ALA A 183 -24.61 1.51 -13.10
C ALA A 183 -23.39 2.19 -13.76
N ILE A 184 -22.27 2.25 -13.04
CA ILE A 184 -20.97 2.74 -13.55
C ILE A 184 -20.33 1.69 -14.45
N ALA A 185 -20.44 0.43 -14.03
CA ALA A 185 -19.88 -0.70 -14.75
C ALA A 185 -20.61 -1.99 -14.36
N ASN A 186 -20.74 -2.89 -15.32
CA ASN A 186 -21.38 -4.18 -15.13
C ASN A 186 -20.53 -5.29 -15.76
N ALA A 187 -20.60 -6.47 -15.17
CA ALA A 187 -19.90 -7.65 -15.66
C ALA A 187 -20.73 -8.90 -15.40
N THR A 188 -20.91 -9.72 -16.44
CA THR A 188 -21.52 -11.05 -16.32
C THR A 188 -20.46 -12.09 -16.59
N ARG A 189 -20.35 -13.09 -15.72
CA ARG A 189 -19.33 -14.15 -15.85
C ARG A 189 -19.93 -15.53 -15.50
N PRO A 190 -19.71 -16.59 -16.32
CA PRO A 190 -20.23 -17.94 -16.06
C PRO A 190 -19.35 -18.73 -15.07
N ALA A 191 -19.81 -18.99 -13.86
CA ALA A 191 -19.08 -19.72 -12.82
C ALA A 191 -19.39 -21.21 -12.92
N THR A 192 -18.41 -22.05 -12.60
CA THR A 192 -18.55 -23.50 -12.64
C THR A 192 -18.08 -24.10 -11.33
N LEU A 193 -18.94 -24.85 -10.64
CA LEU A 193 -18.62 -25.58 -9.42
C LEU A 193 -17.67 -26.72 -9.73
N LYS A 194 -16.68 -26.93 -8.86
CA LYS A 194 -15.72 -28.01 -9.07
C LYS A 194 -16.43 -29.32 -8.74
N ARG A 195 -16.70 -30.12 -9.77
CA ARG A 195 -17.22 -31.47 -9.59
C ARG A 195 -16.14 -32.32 -8.93
N VAL A 196 -16.49 -32.94 -7.79
CA VAL A 196 -15.67 -33.93 -7.10
C VAL A 196 -16.43 -35.25 -7.15
N ASN A 197 -15.75 -36.32 -7.54
CA ASN A 197 -16.35 -37.65 -7.57
C ASN A 197 -16.74 -38.10 -6.16
N PRO A 198 -17.86 -38.82 -6.00
CA PRO A 198 -18.36 -39.22 -4.68
C PRO A 198 -17.36 -40.09 -3.91
N GLU A 199 -16.60 -40.95 -4.60
CA GLU A 199 -15.55 -41.78 -4.01
C GLU A 199 -14.40 -40.95 -3.45
N VAL A 200 -13.95 -39.93 -4.20
CA VAL A 200 -12.90 -39.01 -3.77
C VAL A 200 -13.38 -38.17 -2.58
N ARG A 201 -14.66 -37.80 -2.57
CA ARG A 201 -15.29 -37.12 -1.44
C ARG A 201 -15.33 -38.01 -0.21
N LEU A 202 -15.73 -39.27 -0.34
CA LEU A 202 -15.74 -40.23 0.76
C LEU A 202 -14.33 -40.44 1.33
N LEU A 203 -13.33 -40.61 0.46
CA LEU A 203 -11.92 -40.74 0.88
C LEU A 203 -11.44 -39.49 1.62
N ARG A 204 -11.76 -38.29 1.13
CA ARG A 204 -11.44 -37.03 1.81
C ARG A 204 -12.17 -36.92 3.16
N PHE A 205 -13.43 -37.34 3.23
CA PHE A 205 -14.19 -37.36 4.47
C PHE A 205 -13.56 -38.31 5.49
N VAL A 206 -13.29 -39.57 5.12
CA VAL A 206 -12.66 -40.56 6.01
C VAL A 206 -11.24 -40.16 6.44
N THR A 207 -10.48 -39.46 5.60
CA THR A 207 -9.13 -39.00 5.99
C THR A 207 -9.15 -37.75 6.88
N ARG A 208 -10.17 -36.90 6.78
CA ARG A 208 -10.27 -35.62 7.49
C ARG A 208 -11.43 -35.55 8.49
N TRP A 209 -12.12 -36.66 8.75
CA TRP A 209 -13.28 -36.73 9.64
C TRP A 209 -13.04 -36.14 11.03
N PRO A 210 -11.85 -36.28 11.68
CA PRO A 210 -11.65 -35.70 13.00
C PRO A 210 -11.64 -34.17 12.94
N LEU A 211 -11.13 -33.59 11.84
CA LEU A 211 -11.08 -32.14 11.64
C LEU A 211 -12.49 -31.58 11.42
N TYR A 212 -13.33 -32.29 10.68
CA TYR A 212 -14.74 -31.93 10.52
C TYR A 212 -15.51 -32.06 11.84
N ALA A 213 -15.30 -33.14 12.59
CA ALA A 213 -15.98 -33.38 13.87
C ALA A 213 -15.61 -32.35 14.96
N LEU A 214 -14.37 -31.84 14.93
CA LEU A 214 -13.89 -30.81 15.84
C LEU A 214 -14.23 -29.38 15.38
N GLY A 215 -14.88 -29.22 14.22
CA GLY A 215 -15.19 -27.90 13.65
C GLY A 215 -13.95 -27.11 13.20
N LEU A 216 -12.81 -27.78 13.00
CA LEU A 216 -11.57 -27.17 12.52
C LEU A 216 -11.56 -27.00 10.99
N MET A 217 -12.47 -27.69 10.30
CA MET A 217 -12.67 -27.60 8.86
C MET A 217 -14.15 -27.70 8.52
N ASP A 218 -14.56 -27.01 7.45
CA ASP A 218 -15.90 -27.12 6.87
C ASP A 218 -15.84 -27.74 5.47
N GLU A 219 -16.90 -28.46 5.08
CA GLU A 219 -17.09 -28.96 3.70
C GLU A 219 -17.51 -27.82 2.76
N THR A 220 -16.58 -26.93 2.43
CA THR A 220 -16.82 -25.79 1.54
C THR A 220 -15.86 -25.76 0.36
N GLN A 221 -16.37 -25.21 -0.75
CA GLN A 221 -15.62 -24.83 -1.92
C GLN A 221 -15.57 -23.30 -2.02
N THR A 222 -14.37 -22.75 -1.91
CA THR A 222 -14.14 -21.33 -2.17
C THR A 222 -13.93 -21.12 -3.67
N GLN A 223 -14.82 -20.36 -4.29
CA GLN A 223 -14.65 -19.88 -5.66
C GLN A 223 -14.20 -18.42 -5.63
N VAL A 224 -12.90 -18.21 -5.82
CA VAL A 224 -12.35 -16.86 -6.00
C VAL A 224 -12.54 -16.48 -7.46
N ARG A 225 -13.27 -15.39 -7.72
CA ARG A 225 -13.46 -14.92 -9.10
C ARG A 225 -13.13 -13.45 -9.27
N LEU A 226 -12.10 -13.24 -10.07
CA LEU A 226 -11.74 -11.93 -10.61
C LEU A 226 -12.88 -11.47 -11.52
N LEU A 227 -13.66 -10.48 -11.07
CA LEU A 227 -14.62 -9.74 -11.89
C LEU A 227 -13.97 -8.40 -12.19
N PRO A 228 -13.11 -8.28 -13.23
CA PRO A 228 -12.54 -6.99 -13.58
C PRO A 228 -13.68 -6.06 -14.04
N ILE A 229 -14.25 -5.33 -13.09
CA ILE A 229 -15.25 -4.29 -13.30
C ILE A 229 -14.43 -3.03 -13.57
N ARG A 230 -14.08 -2.81 -14.83
CA ARG A 230 -13.42 -1.56 -15.21
C ARG A 230 -14.47 -0.47 -15.40
N PRO A 231 -14.36 0.67 -14.70
CA PRO A 231 -15.21 1.82 -15.00
C PRO A 231 -14.98 2.22 -16.47
N ARG A 232 -16.06 2.43 -17.22
CA ARG A 232 -15.96 2.98 -18.58
C ARG A 232 -15.30 4.35 -18.47
N SER A 233 -14.19 4.57 -19.17
CA SER A 233 -13.64 5.91 -19.35
C SER A 233 -14.68 6.72 -20.13
N ARG A 234 -15.21 7.77 -19.51
CA ARG A 234 -15.79 8.88 -20.27
C ARG A 234 -14.66 9.75 -20.79
#